data_AF-A0A1G8SU19-F1
#
_entry.id   AF-A0A1G8SU19-F1
#
_cell.length_a   1.000
_cell.length_b   1.000
_cell.length_c   1.000
_cell.angle_alpha   90.00
_cell.angle_beta   90.00
_cell.angle_gamma   90.00
#
_symmetry.space_group_name_H-M   'P 1'
#
loop_
_entity.id
_entity.type
_entity.pdbx_description
1 polymer ?
#
loop_
_entity_poly.entity_id
_entity_poly.type
_entity_poly.pdbx_seq_one_letter_code
_entity_poly.pdbx_strand_id
1 'polypeptide(L)'
;MAESRKDSKGRVLRKGETQRKDGRYSYSYTDPFKKRHTIYSRSIVELRKKEEQLVKDQLDGIKGYVAGVASVNYLFDRYIRTKSELRSTTRANYMYMYEHFVRDTFGKKKIGEVKYTDVIFFYQHLLNERGLKINTLDTIHTILHPTFQMAVRDNIIRGNPTDGVMAQLKKTSGKNKGIRHALTIEQQKAFVNYIERKPEYYQWLPFLKFLLGTGCRIGEAIGIRWEDVDLEKGTININHSLVYYSREYKEHAICSFGVSRPKTEAGIRIIPMMNSVKEALQMEWEDQQIYGFNKTVIDGMSGFIFMNRFGDVHKPGAVNRVLGRITDAYNAEEEVEAAKANREPILLPHFSCHHLRHTFCSRLCENETNLKVIQTIMGHASIETTMDIYAEVCGDKLEDSMKLLEDKLDIF
;
A
#
# COMPACT_ATOMS: atom_id res chain seq x y z
N MET A 1 13.17 -61.53 18.00
CA MET A 1 13.86 -60.23 18.13
C MET A 1 15.04 -60.24 17.17
N ALA A 2 15.19 -59.23 16.31
CA ALA A 2 16.30 -59.21 15.34
C ALA A 2 17.64 -59.06 16.09
N GLU A 3 18.56 -60.01 15.91
CA GLU A 3 19.90 -59.94 16.50
C GLU A 3 20.62 -58.68 16.02
N SER A 4 20.92 -57.78 16.96
CA SER A 4 21.68 -56.58 16.67
C SER A 4 23.12 -56.96 16.30
N ARG A 5 23.59 -56.55 15.12
CA ARG A 5 24.97 -56.81 14.66
C ARG A 5 25.98 -56.16 15.61
N LYS A 6 26.96 -56.93 16.09
CA LYS A 6 28.00 -56.46 17.02
C LYS A 6 29.38 -56.48 16.35
N ASP A 7 30.27 -55.61 16.80
CA ASP A 7 31.67 -55.60 16.39
C ASP A 7 32.48 -56.68 17.13
N SER A 8 33.76 -56.83 16.78
CA SER A 8 34.69 -57.78 17.42
C SER A 8 34.96 -57.50 18.90
N LYS A 9 34.48 -56.37 19.43
CA LYS A 9 34.56 -55.94 20.84
C LYS A 9 33.20 -55.97 21.54
N GLY A 10 32.17 -56.57 20.92
CA GLY A 10 30.82 -56.71 21.49
C GLY A 10 29.93 -55.46 21.42
N ARG A 11 30.36 -54.38 20.75
CA ARG A 11 29.58 -53.14 20.62
C ARG A 11 28.56 -53.25 19.50
N VAL A 12 27.35 -52.75 19.73
CA VAL A 12 26.27 -52.76 18.73
C VAL A 12 26.56 -51.76 17.60
N LEU A 13 26.49 -52.25 16.36
CA LEU A 13 26.62 -51.47 15.13
C LEU A 13 25.25 -50.95 14.68
N ARG A 14 25.18 -49.66 14.34
CA ARG A 14 23.99 -49.00 13.79
C ARG A 14 23.74 -49.43 12.34
N LYS A 15 22.57 -49.09 11.81
CA LYS A 15 22.22 -49.34 10.40
C LYS A 15 23.21 -48.59 9.49
N GLY A 16 23.82 -49.28 8.53
CA GLY A 16 24.85 -48.71 7.65
C GLY A 16 26.29 -48.82 8.18
N GLU A 17 26.50 -49.09 9.47
CA GLU A 17 27.83 -49.35 10.05
C GLU A 17 28.27 -50.81 9.80
N THR A 18 29.55 -51.00 9.46
CA THR A 18 30.22 -52.30 9.36
C THR A 18 31.65 -52.22 9.86
N GLN A 19 32.18 -53.31 10.42
CA GLN A 19 33.60 -53.45 10.76
C GLN A 19 34.29 -54.31 9.71
N ARG A 20 35.42 -53.85 9.18
CA ARG A 20 36.21 -54.56 8.16
C ARG A 20 37.23 -55.50 8.81
N LYS A 21 37.75 -56.45 8.02
CA LYS A 21 38.77 -57.41 8.46
C LYS A 21 40.08 -56.77 8.94
N ASP A 22 40.37 -55.55 8.49
CA ASP A 22 41.55 -54.77 8.87
C ASP A 22 41.34 -53.91 10.14
N GLY A 23 40.21 -54.09 10.84
CA GLY A 23 39.89 -53.40 12.08
C GLY A 23 39.31 -51.99 11.90
N ARG A 24 39.19 -51.48 10.68
CA ARG A 24 38.52 -50.19 10.41
C ARG A 24 37.00 -50.33 10.43
N TYR A 25 36.33 -49.29 10.90
CA TYR A 25 34.88 -49.14 10.80
C TYR A 25 34.51 -48.34 9.55
N SER A 26 33.45 -48.75 8.87
CA SER A 26 32.88 -48.05 7.72
C SER A 26 31.41 -47.75 7.93
N TYR A 27 30.97 -46.60 7.45
CA TYR A 27 29.56 -46.23 7.35
C TYR A 27 29.22 -45.97 5.89
N SER A 28 28.30 -46.75 5.34
CA SER A 28 27.76 -46.55 3.99
C SER A 28 26.41 -45.85 4.07
N TYR A 29 26.26 -44.76 3.32
CA TYR A 29 25.01 -44.06 3.16
C TYR A 29 24.73 -43.80 1.68
N THR A 30 23.45 -43.59 1.38
CA THR A 30 23.01 -43.15 0.06
C THR A 30 22.66 -41.68 0.18
N ASP A 31 23.21 -40.86 -0.71
CA ASP A 31 22.88 -39.44 -0.74
C ASP A 31 21.46 -39.20 -1.32
N PRO A 32 20.90 -37.99 -1.21
CA PRO A 32 19.59 -37.65 -1.77
C PRO A 32 19.48 -37.86 -3.29
N PHE A 33 20.61 -37.99 -3.99
CA PHE A 33 20.71 -38.22 -5.43
C PHE A 33 20.90 -39.71 -5.77
N LYS A 34 20.62 -40.61 -4.82
CA LYS A 34 20.72 -42.08 -4.96
C LYS A 34 22.14 -42.60 -5.24
N LYS A 35 23.18 -41.80 -5.01
CA LYS A 35 24.58 -42.26 -5.13
C LYS A 35 25.08 -42.75 -3.77
N ARG A 36 25.74 -43.92 -3.77
CA ARG A 36 26.23 -44.57 -2.56
C ARG A 36 27.64 -44.08 -2.24
N HIS A 37 27.85 -43.63 -1.01
CA HIS A 37 29.15 -43.19 -0.49
C HIS A 37 29.52 -44.02 0.74
N THR A 38 30.80 -44.08 1.07
CA THR A 38 31.29 -44.80 2.26
C THR A 38 32.42 -44.04 2.92
N ILE A 39 32.25 -43.77 4.21
CA ILE A 39 33.27 -43.13 5.05
C ILE A 39 33.93 -44.15 5.98
N TYR A 40 35.17 -43.89 6.38
CA TYR A 40 35.98 -44.80 7.17
C TYR A 40 36.54 -44.13 8.43
N SER A 41 36.70 -44.90 9.50
CA SER A 41 37.41 -44.50 10.72
C SER A 41 38.06 -45.68 11.43
N ARG A 42 39.11 -45.43 12.22
CA ARG A 42 39.73 -46.45 13.10
C ARG A 42 38.99 -46.59 14.43
N SER A 43 38.16 -45.61 14.80
CA SER A 43 37.35 -45.62 16.02
C SER A 43 35.87 -45.50 15.69
N ILE A 44 35.03 -46.31 16.33
CA ILE A 44 33.56 -46.26 16.21
C ILE A 44 33.00 -44.91 16.72
N VAL A 45 33.64 -44.31 17.72
CA VAL A 45 33.21 -43.00 18.27
C VAL A 45 33.49 -41.89 17.26
N GLU A 46 34.66 -41.91 16.62
CA GLU A 46 34.99 -40.96 15.56
C GLU A 46 34.13 -41.18 14.30
N LEU A 47 33.79 -42.43 13.97
CA LEU A 47 32.89 -42.74 12.86
C LEU A 47 31.51 -42.11 13.09
N ARG A 48 30.98 -42.20 14.31
CA ARG A 48 29.68 -41.61 14.69
C ARG A 48 29.70 -40.08 14.72
N LYS A 49 30.80 -39.46 15.18
CA LYS A 49 30.98 -38.00 15.05
C LYS A 49 30.99 -37.57 13.58
N LYS A 50 31.67 -38.33 12.71
CA LYS A 50 31.67 -38.09 11.25
C LYS A 50 30.29 -38.32 10.64
N GLU A 51 29.53 -39.33 11.09
CA GLU A 51 28.14 -39.59 10.68
C GLU A 51 27.23 -38.40 11.04
N GLU A 52 27.26 -37.93 12.30
CA GLU A 52 26.46 -36.78 12.75
C GLU A 52 26.81 -35.49 12.00
N GLN A 53 28.10 -35.24 11.78
CA GLN A 53 28.55 -34.10 10.96
C GLN A 53 28.07 -34.24 9.51
N LEU A 54 28.11 -35.44 8.94
CA LEU A 54 27.69 -35.70 7.57
C LEU A 54 26.18 -35.54 7.37
N VAL A 55 25.36 -35.97 8.34
CA VAL A 55 23.91 -35.74 8.32
C VAL A 55 23.61 -34.24 8.38
N LYS A 56 24.35 -33.49 9.20
CA LYS A 56 24.25 -32.02 9.27
C LYS A 56 24.66 -31.37 7.95
N ASP A 57 25.79 -31.79 7.39
CA ASP A 57 26.31 -31.28 6.12
C ASP A 57 25.43 -31.68 4.91
N GLN A 58 24.73 -32.82 4.96
CA GLN A 58 23.76 -33.21 3.92
C GLN A 58 22.48 -32.38 4.00
N LEU A 59 21.96 -32.12 5.21
CA LEU A 59 20.83 -31.22 5.41
C LEU A 59 21.19 -29.80 4.96
N ASP A 60 22.42 -29.35 5.24
CA ASP A 60 22.93 -28.06 4.79
C ASP A 60 23.27 -28.04 3.29
N GLY A 61 23.70 -29.16 2.70
CA GLY A 61 24.05 -29.30 1.28
C GLY A 61 22.85 -29.39 0.33
N ILE A 62 21.75 -30.03 0.75
CA ILE A 62 20.47 -30.00 0.04
C ILE A 62 19.89 -28.57 0.05
N LYS A 63 20.02 -27.85 1.17
CA LYS A 63 19.62 -26.45 1.32
C LYS A 63 20.53 -25.49 0.52
N GLY A 64 21.83 -25.74 0.51
CA GLY A 64 22.83 -24.99 -0.27
C GLY A 64 22.68 -25.16 -1.79
N TYR A 65 22.22 -26.33 -2.26
CA TYR A 65 21.94 -26.57 -3.69
C TYR A 65 20.73 -25.77 -4.18
N VAL A 66 19.65 -25.67 -3.39
CA VAL A 66 18.50 -24.81 -3.70
C VAL A 66 18.93 -23.34 -3.72
N ALA A 67 19.80 -22.92 -2.79
CA ALA A 67 20.34 -21.56 -2.72
C ALA A 67 21.27 -21.18 -3.90
N GLY A 68 22.03 -22.14 -4.43
CA GLY A 68 22.99 -21.92 -5.52
C GLY A 68 22.41 -21.95 -6.94
N VAL A 69 21.16 -22.42 -7.09
CA VAL A 69 20.49 -22.58 -8.40
C VAL A 69 19.25 -21.69 -8.51
N ALA A 70 18.50 -21.47 -7.42
CA ALA A 70 17.30 -20.66 -7.47
C ALA A 70 17.61 -19.17 -7.66
N SER A 71 16.87 -18.54 -8.57
CA SER A 71 16.91 -17.09 -8.77
C SER A 71 15.95 -16.36 -7.83
N VAL A 72 16.12 -15.05 -7.69
CA VAL A 72 15.17 -14.19 -6.96
C VAL A 72 13.76 -14.30 -7.57
N ASN A 73 13.65 -14.45 -8.90
CA ASN A 73 12.38 -14.71 -9.59
C ASN A 73 11.67 -15.96 -9.08
N TYR A 74 12.39 -17.08 -8.98
CA TYR A 74 11.82 -18.31 -8.44
C TYR A 74 11.27 -18.11 -7.02
N LEU A 75 12.00 -17.37 -6.19
CA LEU A 75 11.60 -17.10 -4.81
C LEU A 75 10.36 -16.21 -4.74
N PHE A 76 10.30 -15.15 -5.56
CA PHE A 76 9.13 -14.28 -5.65
C PHE A 76 7.89 -15.02 -6.13
N ASP A 77 8.02 -15.84 -7.19
CA ASP A 77 6.90 -16.62 -7.73
C ASP A 77 6.33 -17.59 -6.70
N ARG A 78 7.19 -18.17 -5.84
CA ARG A 78 6.76 -18.97 -4.70
C ARG A 78 6.09 -18.09 -3.63
N TYR A 79 6.69 -16.96 -3.27
CA TYR A 79 6.16 -16.04 -2.26
C TYR A 79 4.76 -15.56 -2.61
N ILE A 80 4.53 -15.05 -3.83
CA ILE A 80 3.24 -14.49 -4.24
C ILE A 80 2.13 -15.56 -4.32
N ARG A 81 2.48 -16.83 -4.52
CA ARG A 81 1.55 -17.96 -4.44
C ARG A 81 1.10 -18.27 -3.02
N THR A 82 1.95 -18.05 -2.02
CA THR A 82 1.55 -18.19 -0.60
C THR A 82 0.59 -17.09 -0.15
N LYS A 83 0.51 -15.99 -0.91
CA LYS A 83 -0.23 -14.78 -0.59
C LYS A 83 -1.65 -14.76 -1.16
N SER A 84 -2.47 -15.74 -0.76
CA SER A 84 -3.88 -15.83 -1.16
C SER A 84 -4.78 -14.80 -0.45
N GLU A 85 -4.34 -14.25 0.68
CA GLU A 85 -5.07 -13.26 1.47
C GLU A 85 -5.00 -11.83 0.91
N LEU A 86 -4.12 -11.58 -0.07
CA LEU A 86 -3.95 -10.26 -0.66
C LEU A 86 -5.14 -9.88 -1.52
N ARG A 87 -5.61 -8.64 -1.36
CA ARG A 87 -6.60 -8.05 -2.28
C ARG A 87 -6.07 -8.03 -3.70
N SER A 88 -6.96 -8.16 -4.67
CA SER A 88 -6.63 -8.14 -6.10
C SER A 88 -5.84 -6.89 -6.51
N THR A 89 -6.19 -5.72 -5.97
CA THR A 89 -5.44 -4.46 -6.19
C THR A 89 -4.02 -4.53 -5.65
N THR A 90 -3.84 -5.04 -4.44
CA THR A 90 -2.51 -5.19 -3.81
C THR A 90 -1.66 -6.19 -4.58
N ARG A 91 -2.24 -7.34 -4.96
CA ARG A 91 -1.57 -8.36 -5.77
C ARG A 91 -1.16 -7.82 -7.14
N ALA A 92 -2.07 -7.11 -7.83
CA ALA A 92 -1.79 -6.49 -9.12
C ALA A 92 -0.65 -5.46 -9.01
N ASN A 93 -0.63 -4.63 -7.95
CA ASN A 93 0.46 -3.70 -7.72
C ASN A 93 1.79 -4.41 -7.44
N TYR A 94 1.79 -5.48 -6.63
CA TYR A 94 3.00 -6.26 -6.37
C TYR A 94 3.56 -6.90 -7.63
N MET A 95 2.70 -7.53 -8.44
CA MET A 95 3.09 -8.09 -9.73
C MET A 95 3.65 -6.98 -10.63
N TYR A 96 2.92 -5.88 -10.82
CA TYR A 96 3.38 -4.76 -11.65
C TYR A 96 4.78 -4.27 -11.23
N MET A 97 4.99 -4.00 -9.94
CA MET A 97 6.28 -3.51 -9.43
C MET A 97 7.40 -4.53 -9.65
N TYR A 98 7.11 -5.82 -9.45
CA TYR A 98 8.10 -6.87 -9.64
C TYR A 98 8.43 -7.07 -11.13
N GLU A 99 7.42 -7.21 -11.99
CA GLU A 99 7.59 -7.37 -13.44
C GLU A 99 8.39 -6.23 -14.06
N HIS A 100 8.05 -4.98 -13.73
CA HIS A 100 8.63 -3.81 -14.39
C HIS A 100 10.02 -3.42 -13.87
N PHE A 101 10.29 -3.64 -12.58
CA PHE A 101 11.51 -3.13 -11.94
C PHE A 101 12.49 -4.21 -11.51
N VAL A 102 12.03 -5.45 -11.30
CA VAL A 102 12.85 -6.52 -10.71
C VAL A 102 13.07 -7.68 -11.67
N ARG A 103 12.02 -8.23 -12.30
CA ARG A 103 12.05 -9.55 -12.93
C ARG A 103 13.16 -9.71 -13.96
N ASP A 104 13.34 -8.71 -14.83
CA ASP A 104 14.30 -8.78 -15.93
C ASP A 104 15.74 -8.41 -15.57
N THR A 105 15.96 -7.82 -14.39
CA THR A 105 17.27 -7.35 -13.93
C THR A 105 17.68 -8.10 -12.66
N PHE A 106 17.42 -7.53 -11.49
CA PHE A 106 17.80 -8.06 -10.19
C PHE A 106 17.19 -9.44 -9.91
N GLY A 107 15.99 -9.70 -10.44
CA GLY A 107 15.25 -10.95 -10.34
C GLY A 107 15.99 -12.17 -10.89
N LYS A 108 16.91 -11.98 -11.85
CA LYS A 108 17.71 -13.04 -12.45
C LYS A 108 18.91 -13.48 -11.58
N LYS A 109 19.29 -12.68 -10.56
CA LYS A 109 20.39 -13.03 -9.65
C LYS A 109 20.05 -14.30 -8.87
N LYS A 110 21.08 -15.11 -8.59
CA LYS A 110 20.96 -16.29 -7.73
C LYS A 110 20.84 -15.88 -6.27
N ILE A 111 19.91 -16.47 -5.54
CA ILE A 111 19.59 -16.04 -4.17
C ILE A 111 20.79 -16.17 -3.21
N GLY A 112 21.62 -17.20 -3.35
CA GLY A 112 22.81 -17.39 -2.52
C GLY A 112 23.94 -16.39 -2.79
N GLU A 113 23.90 -15.67 -3.90
CA GLU A 113 24.93 -14.69 -4.30
C GLU A 113 24.53 -13.25 -3.97
N VAL A 114 23.27 -12.99 -3.64
CA VAL A 114 22.78 -11.64 -3.33
C VAL A 114 23.31 -11.18 -1.98
N LYS A 115 24.15 -10.15 -1.99
CA LYS A 115 24.64 -9.49 -0.76
C LYS A 115 23.85 -8.22 -0.47
N TYR A 116 24.00 -7.72 0.75
CA TYR A 116 23.45 -6.43 1.18
C TYR A 116 23.81 -5.27 0.22
N THR A 117 25.07 -5.22 -0.21
CA THR A 117 25.55 -4.19 -1.15
C THR A 117 24.91 -4.29 -2.53
N ASP A 118 24.58 -5.50 -3.00
CA ASP A 118 23.87 -5.67 -4.28
C ASP A 118 22.48 -5.04 -4.25
N VAL A 119 21.78 -5.16 -3.11
CA VAL A 119 20.46 -4.55 -2.92
C VAL A 119 20.58 -3.03 -2.91
N ILE A 120 21.59 -2.48 -2.25
CA ILE A 120 21.85 -1.03 -2.25
C ILE A 120 22.10 -0.52 -3.67
N PHE A 121 23.03 -1.15 -4.41
CA PHE A 121 23.33 -0.70 -5.77
C PHE A 121 22.10 -0.79 -6.68
N PHE A 122 21.31 -1.86 -6.54
CA PHE A 122 20.04 -1.96 -7.26
C PHE A 122 19.07 -0.83 -6.91
N TYR A 123 18.90 -0.52 -5.63
CA TYR A 123 18.01 0.56 -5.19
C TYR A 123 18.52 1.94 -5.61
N GLN A 124 19.83 2.17 -5.58
CA GLN A 124 20.44 3.40 -6.09
C GLN A 124 20.26 3.54 -7.60
N HIS A 125 20.42 2.47 -8.38
CA HIS A 125 20.11 2.46 -9.80
C HIS A 125 18.64 2.86 -10.05
N LEU A 126 17.70 2.28 -9.29
CA LEU A 126 16.28 2.63 -9.39
C LEU A 126 16.00 4.11 -9.06
N LEU A 127 16.67 4.67 -8.05
CA LEU A 127 16.49 6.08 -7.67
C LEU A 127 17.14 7.05 -8.66
N ASN A 128 18.39 6.80 -9.03
CA ASN A 128 19.23 7.77 -9.75
C ASN A 128 19.09 7.64 -11.26
N GLU A 129 19.04 6.43 -11.80
CA GLU A 129 19.01 6.20 -13.25
C GLU A 129 17.58 6.04 -13.78
N ARG A 130 16.71 5.37 -13.02
CA ARG A 130 15.27 5.23 -13.37
C ARG A 130 14.41 6.37 -12.84
N GLY A 131 14.97 7.28 -12.03
CA GLY A 131 14.27 8.46 -11.50
C GLY A 131 13.10 8.13 -10.55
N LEU A 132 13.10 6.95 -9.92
CA LEU A 132 12.00 6.55 -9.04
C LEU A 132 12.00 7.37 -7.74
N LYS A 133 10.80 7.61 -7.20
CA LYS A 133 10.63 8.20 -5.87
C LYS A 133 10.86 7.14 -4.79
N ILE A 134 11.33 7.59 -3.63
CA ILE A 134 11.61 6.72 -2.46
C ILE A 134 10.38 5.90 -2.06
N ASN A 135 9.17 6.45 -2.13
CA ASN A 135 7.94 5.70 -1.80
C ASN A 135 7.67 4.55 -2.78
N THR A 136 7.98 4.74 -4.06
CA THR A 136 7.87 3.66 -5.06
C THR A 136 8.91 2.58 -4.78
N LEU A 137 10.14 2.99 -4.42
CA LEU A 137 11.18 2.07 -3.99
C LEU A 137 10.78 1.30 -2.71
N ASP A 138 10.16 1.97 -1.74
CA ASP A 138 9.65 1.36 -0.51
C ASP A 138 8.59 0.29 -0.81
N THR A 139 7.80 0.48 -1.87
CA THR A 139 6.86 -0.55 -2.36
C THR A 139 7.59 -1.76 -2.94
N ILE A 140 8.65 -1.54 -3.74
CA ILE A 140 9.51 -2.62 -4.26
C ILE A 140 10.18 -3.36 -3.09
N HIS A 141 10.64 -2.64 -2.08
CA HIS A 141 11.22 -3.21 -0.87
C HIS A 141 10.21 -4.04 -0.08
N THR A 142 8.97 -3.58 0.05
CA THR A 142 7.86 -4.31 0.69
C THR A 142 7.57 -5.65 -0.01
N ILE A 143 7.99 -5.82 -1.26
CA ILE A 143 7.90 -7.09 -1.99
C ILE A 143 9.15 -7.93 -1.76
N LEU A 144 10.34 -7.34 -1.96
CA LEU A 144 11.61 -8.07 -1.89
C LEU A 144 11.93 -8.54 -0.47
N HIS A 145 11.71 -7.70 0.54
CA HIS A 145 12.09 -8.02 1.91
C HIS A 145 11.34 -9.27 2.44
N PRO A 146 10.00 -9.36 2.36
CA PRO A 146 9.30 -10.59 2.73
C PRO A 146 9.65 -11.80 1.86
N THR A 147 9.97 -11.57 0.57
CA THR A 147 10.41 -12.63 -0.36
C THR A 147 11.70 -13.28 0.15
N PHE A 148 12.73 -12.48 0.48
CA PHE A 148 13.96 -12.98 1.09
C PHE A 148 13.74 -13.52 2.52
N GLN A 149 12.82 -12.92 3.29
CA GLN A 149 12.50 -13.41 4.63
C GLN A 149 11.91 -14.82 4.61
N MET A 150 11.11 -15.14 3.58
CA MET A 150 10.62 -16.50 3.36
C MET A 150 11.79 -17.47 3.11
N ALA A 151 12.78 -17.10 2.31
CA ALA A 151 13.98 -17.92 2.10
C ALA A 151 14.81 -18.14 3.37
N VAL A 152 14.88 -17.13 4.26
CA VAL A 152 15.51 -17.30 5.58
C VAL A 152 14.73 -18.30 6.43
N ARG A 153 13.40 -18.17 6.50
CA ARG A 153 12.54 -19.10 7.25
C ARG A 153 12.61 -20.53 6.74
N ASP A 154 12.72 -20.70 5.43
CA ASP A 154 12.90 -22.01 4.77
C ASP A 154 14.34 -22.54 4.90
N ASN A 155 15.23 -21.82 5.59
CA ASN A 155 16.66 -22.13 5.75
C ASN A 155 17.41 -22.27 4.42
N ILE A 156 16.97 -21.56 3.37
CA ILE A 156 17.65 -21.52 2.07
C ILE A 156 18.83 -20.55 2.13
N ILE A 157 18.67 -19.42 2.81
CA ILE A 157 19.73 -18.44 3.07
C ILE A 157 19.84 -18.16 4.57
N ARG A 158 21.03 -17.73 5.03
CA ARG A 158 21.31 -17.50 6.46
C ARG A 158 20.77 -16.19 7.01
N GLY A 159 20.64 -15.17 6.16
CA GLY A 159 20.20 -13.84 6.53
C GLY A 159 19.53 -13.15 5.37
N ASN A 160 18.70 -12.16 5.66
CA ASN A 160 17.97 -11.42 4.63
C ASN A 160 18.85 -10.26 4.12
N PRO A 161 19.27 -10.27 2.84
CA PRO A 161 20.16 -9.24 2.32
C PRO A 161 19.51 -7.86 2.21
N THR A 162 18.19 -7.76 2.41
CA THR A 162 17.47 -6.49 2.34
C THR A 162 17.34 -5.79 3.70
N ASP A 163 17.71 -6.46 4.80
CA ASP A 163 17.57 -5.93 6.16
C ASP A 163 18.35 -4.64 6.34
N GLY A 164 17.69 -3.57 6.80
CA GLY A 164 18.32 -2.28 7.07
C GLY A 164 18.58 -1.39 5.85
N VAL A 165 18.41 -1.89 4.62
CA VAL A 165 18.72 -1.13 3.38
C VAL A 165 17.91 0.16 3.28
N MET A 166 16.59 0.10 3.51
CA MET A 166 15.74 1.29 3.42
C MET A 166 16.05 2.32 4.52
N ALA A 167 16.47 1.87 5.71
CA ALA A 167 16.87 2.79 6.78
C ALA A 167 18.15 3.56 6.38
N GLN A 168 19.12 2.90 5.74
CA GLN A 168 20.30 3.57 5.22
C GLN A 168 19.95 4.59 4.13
N LEU A 169 19.11 4.22 3.15
CA LEU A 169 18.74 5.11 2.04
C LEU A 169 17.91 6.32 2.50
N LYS A 170 17.01 6.14 3.47
CA LYS A 170 16.19 7.22 4.01
C LYS A 170 17.04 8.25 4.76
N LYS A 171 18.09 7.84 5.49
CA LYS A 171 19.03 8.75 6.15
C LYS A 171 19.77 9.65 5.15
N THR A 172 20.23 9.09 4.03
CA THR A 172 20.95 9.84 3.00
C THR A 172 20.05 10.80 2.22
N SER A 173 18.74 10.52 2.19
CA SER A 173 17.86 11.16 1.21
C SER A 173 17.47 12.60 1.54
N GLY A 174 17.62 13.10 2.78
CA GLY A 174 17.36 14.51 3.17
C GLY A 174 15.98 15.10 2.83
N LYS A 175 15.14 14.36 2.12
CA LYS A 175 13.86 14.79 1.59
C LYS A 175 12.84 14.63 2.71
N ASN A 176 12.58 15.74 3.39
CA ASN A 176 11.38 15.89 4.18
C ASN A 176 10.20 15.40 3.33
N LYS A 177 9.36 14.53 3.91
CA LYS A 177 8.06 14.20 3.31
C LYS A 177 7.38 15.55 3.08
N GLY A 178 7.13 15.93 1.83
CA GLY A 178 6.39 17.16 1.54
C GLY A 178 5.08 17.11 2.33
N ILE A 179 4.92 18.03 3.27
CA ILE A 179 3.71 18.16 4.07
C ILE A 179 2.59 18.54 3.10
N ARG A 180 1.45 17.86 3.19
CA ARG A 180 0.32 18.13 2.30
C ARG A 180 -0.55 19.19 2.97
N HIS A 181 -0.35 20.44 2.59
CA HIS A 181 -1.17 21.51 3.14
C HIS A 181 -2.61 21.44 2.63
N ALA A 182 -3.56 21.71 3.52
CA ALA A 182 -4.95 21.95 3.16
C ALA A 182 -5.10 23.27 2.39
N LEU A 183 -6.17 23.38 1.61
CA LEU A 183 -6.55 24.67 1.02
C LEU A 183 -6.97 25.64 2.14
N THR A 184 -6.54 26.90 2.03
CA THR A 184 -7.03 27.97 2.91
C THR A 184 -8.53 28.22 2.69
N ILE A 185 -9.19 28.92 3.60
CA ILE A 185 -10.62 29.26 3.44
C ILE A 185 -10.83 30.12 2.18
N GLU A 186 -9.93 31.06 1.91
CA GLU A 186 -9.98 31.92 0.73
C GLU A 186 -9.82 31.11 -0.56
N GLN A 187 -8.84 30.19 -0.60
CA GLN A 187 -8.65 29.28 -1.73
C GLN A 187 -9.86 28.37 -1.95
N GLN A 188 -10.46 27.83 -0.88
CA GLN A 188 -11.68 27.02 -1.00
C GLN A 188 -12.84 27.81 -1.59
N LYS A 189 -13.07 29.04 -1.10
CA LYS A 189 -14.12 29.92 -1.62
C LYS A 189 -13.86 30.27 -3.09
N ALA A 190 -12.63 30.66 -3.43
CA ALA A 190 -12.23 30.96 -4.79
C ALA A 190 -12.48 29.78 -5.74
N PHE A 191 -12.06 28.58 -5.33
CA PHE A 191 -12.25 27.35 -6.10
C PHE A 191 -13.74 27.03 -6.35
N VAL A 192 -14.57 27.03 -5.31
CA VAL A 192 -16.01 26.72 -5.44
C VAL A 192 -16.72 27.79 -6.29
N ASN A 193 -16.47 29.08 -6.01
CA ASN A 193 -17.07 30.18 -6.76
C ASN A 193 -16.69 30.16 -8.24
N TYR A 194 -15.46 29.79 -8.57
CA TYR A 194 -15.01 29.70 -9.96
C TYR A 194 -15.77 28.60 -10.71
N ILE A 195 -15.97 27.43 -10.10
CA ILE A 195 -16.74 26.33 -10.70
C ILE A 195 -18.21 26.72 -10.88
N GLU A 196 -18.80 27.43 -9.92
CA GLU A 196 -20.18 27.91 -10.00
C GLU A 196 -20.40 28.90 -11.15
N ARG A 197 -19.42 29.74 -11.44
CA ARG A 197 -19.52 30.79 -12.47
C ARG A 197 -19.18 30.33 -13.88
N LYS A 198 -18.44 29.23 -14.02
CA LYS A 198 -17.91 28.76 -15.31
C LYS A 198 -18.74 27.58 -15.85
N PRO A 199 -19.55 27.78 -16.91
CA PRO A 199 -20.42 26.74 -17.47
C PRO A 199 -19.70 25.43 -17.81
N GLU A 200 -18.45 25.50 -18.26
CA GLU A 200 -17.63 24.33 -18.61
C GLU A 200 -17.30 23.43 -17.42
N TYR A 201 -17.29 23.99 -16.20
CA TYR A 201 -16.96 23.29 -14.96
C TYR A 201 -18.18 23.03 -14.07
N TYR A 202 -19.29 23.72 -14.30
CA TYR A 202 -20.50 23.64 -13.47
C TYR A 202 -20.99 22.21 -13.21
N GLN A 203 -20.94 21.33 -14.22
CA GLN A 203 -21.29 19.90 -14.09
C GLN A 203 -20.48 19.14 -13.01
N TRP A 204 -19.31 19.64 -12.62
CA TRP A 204 -18.47 19.04 -11.56
C TRP A 204 -18.82 19.55 -10.16
N LEU A 205 -19.64 20.61 -10.07
CA LEU A 205 -19.96 21.28 -8.82
C LEU A 205 -20.58 20.33 -7.78
N PRO A 206 -21.60 19.50 -8.11
CA PRO A 206 -22.19 18.59 -7.13
C PRO A 206 -21.16 17.62 -6.55
N PHE A 207 -20.36 17.00 -7.42
CA PHE A 207 -19.34 16.03 -7.03
C PHE A 207 -18.22 16.63 -6.16
N LEU A 208 -17.76 17.84 -6.50
CA LEU A 208 -16.70 18.52 -5.75
C LEU A 208 -17.21 19.06 -4.41
N LYS A 209 -18.44 19.58 -4.35
CA LYS A 209 -19.11 19.94 -3.08
C LYS A 209 -19.27 18.72 -2.18
N PHE A 210 -19.65 17.56 -2.74
CA PHE A 210 -19.74 16.31 -2.00
C PHE A 210 -18.38 15.91 -1.38
N LEU A 211 -17.29 15.97 -2.15
CA LEU A 211 -15.95 15.65 -1.63
C LEU A 211 -15.52 16.60 -0.51
N LEU A 212 -15.73 17.90 -0.68
CA LEU A 212 -15.39 18.93 0.30
C LEU A 212 -16.26 18.88 1.56
N GLY A 213 -17.52 18.48 1.45
CA GLY A 213 -18.47 18.47 2.57
C GLY A 213 -18.56 17.15 3.33
N THR A 214 -18.00 16.05 2.81
CA THR A 214 -18.05 14.73 3.46
C THR A 214 -16.68 14.19 3.85
N GLY A 215 -15.60 14.71 3.26
CA GLY A 215 -14.26 14.17 3.46
C GLY A 215 -14.07 12.74 2.96
N CYS A 216 -14.96 12.22 2.11
CA CYS A 216 -14.86 10.86 1.58
C CYS A 216 -13.56 10.65 0.80
N ARG A 217 -13.03 9.42 0.84
CA ARG A 217 -11.96 9.03 -0.10
C ARG A 217 -12.54 9.02 -1.52
N ILE A 218 -11.70 9.30 -2.51
CA ILE A 218 -12.16 9.37 -3.91
C ILE A 218 -12.91 8.11 -4.38
N GLY A 219 -12.46 6.92 -3.99
CA GLY A 219 -13.15 5.67 -4.32
C GLY A 219 -14.49 5.49 -3.60
N GLU A 220 -14.63 6.04 -2.39
CA GLU A 220 -15.91 6.06 -1.65
C GLU A 220 -16.88 7.02 -2.35
N ALA A 221 -16.43 8.22 -2.72
CA ALA A 221 -17.25 9.22 -3.40
C ALA A 221 -17.70 8.78 -4.80
N ILE A 222 -16.81 8.19 -5.61
CA ILE A 222 -17.17 7.65 -6.93
C ILE A 222 -18.10 6.43 -6.80
N GLY A 223 -17.96 5.68 -5.71
CA GLY A 223 -18.74 4.47 -5.46
C GLY A 223 -20.10 4.71 -4.85
N ILE A 224 -20.41 5.91 -4.36
CA ILE A 224 -21.67 6.14 -3.64
C ILE A 224 -22.89 5.92 -4.55
N ARG A 225 -23.93 5.32 -3.99
CA ARG A 225 -25.20 5.04 -4.70
C ARG A 225 -26.36 5.72 -3.99
N TRP A 226 -27.47 5.87 -4.71
CA TRP A 226 -28.69 6.46 -4.15
C TRP A 226 -29.22 5.68 -2.94
N GLU A 227 -29.05 4.36 -2.88
CA GLU A 227 -29.45 3.53 -1.73
C GLU A 227 -28.60 3.75 -0.47
N ASP A 228 -27.42 4.35 -0.61
CA ASP A 228 -26.53 4.64 0.50
C ASP A 228 -26.79 6.03 1.13
N VAL A 229 -27.75 6.79 0.59
CA VAL A 229 -28.10 8.15 1.02
C VAL A 229 -29.53 8.20 1.57
N ASP A 230 -29.68 8.69 2.80
CA ASP A 230 -30.98 8.97 3.42
C ASP A 230 -31.16 10.50 3.52
N LEU A 231 -31.86 11.10 2.54
CA LEU A 231 -32.09 12.55 2.45
C LEU A 231 -33.04 13.08 3.54
N GLU A 232 -33.91 12.22 4.08
CA GLU A 232 -34.85 12.57 5.15
C GLU A 232 -34.10 12.69 6.47
N LYS A 233 -33.30 11.67 6.83
CA LYS A 233 -32.47 11.69 8.04
C LYS A 233 -31.23 12.54 7.91
N GLY A 234 -30.86 12.93 6.68
CA GLY A 234 -29.64 13.70 6.43
C GLY A 234 -28.38 12.88 6.67
N THR A 235 -28.33 11.61 6.25
CA THR A 235 -27.16 10.73 6.48
C THR A 235 -26.67 10.02 5.24
N ILE A 236 -25.37 9.75 5.17
CA ILE A 236 -24.70 8.98 4.10
C ILE A 236 -24.00 7.77 4.71
N ASN A 237 -24.32 6.58 4.23
CA ASN A 237 -23.70 5.34 4.67
C ASN A 237 -22.51 4.96 3.79
N ILE A 238 -21.30 5.16 4.30
CA ILE A 238 -20.07 4.74 3.63
C ILE A 238 -19.74 3.30 4.01
N ASN A 239 -20.05 2.36 3.13
CA ASN A 239 -19.86 0.93 3.36
C ASN A 239 -19.05 0.20 2.26
N HIS A 240 -18.64 0.89 1.20
CA HIS A 240 -17.85 0.36 0.10
C HIS A 240 -17.06 1.47 -0.62
N SER A 241 -16.21 1.06 -1.56
CA SER A 241 -15.45 1.96 -2.42
C SER A 241 -15.25 1.32 -3.78
N LEU A 242 -15.22 2.11 -4.84
CA LEU A 242 -14.79 1.67 -6.17
C LEU A 242 -13.28 1.84 -6.33
N VAL A 243 -12.63 0.79 -6.82
CA VAL A 243 -11.20 0.76 -7.15
C VAL A 243 -11.01 0.45 -8.62
N TYR A 244 -10.14 1.21 -9.29
CA TYR A 244 -9.82 1.00 -10.70
C TYR A 244 -8.43 0.35 -10.79
N TYR A 245 -8.37 -0.89 -11.27
CA TYR A 245 -7.12 -1.66 -11.33
C TYR A 245 -7.12 -2.63 -12.51
N SER A 246 -5.93 -3.13 -12.85
CA SER A 246 -5.76 -4.15 -13.88
C SER A 246 -6.20 -5.51 -13.35
N ARG A 247 -7.07 -6.19 -14.10
CA ARG A 247 -7.57 -7.53 -13.82
C ARG A 247 -7.50 -8.38 -15.08
N GLU A 248 -7.24 -9.65 -14.88
CA GLU A 248 -7.13 -10.62 -15.98
C GLU A 248 -8.52 -11.01 -16.45
N TYR A 249 -8.76 -10.88 -17.75
CA TYR A 249 -9.99 -11.29 -18.40
C TYR A 249 -9.65 -11.96 -19.71
N LYS A 250 -10.02 -13.24 -19.85
CA LYS A 250 -9.71 -14.06 -21.03
C LYS A 250 -8.23 -13.98 -21.41
N GLU A 251 -7.33 -14.20 -20.44
CA GLU A 251 -5.86 -14.18 -20.62
C GLU A 251 -5.26 -12.81 -21.04
N HIS A 252 -6.07 -11.74 -21.00
CA HIS A 252 -5.61 -10.38 -21.26
C HIS A 252 -5.83 -9.47 -20.03
N ALA A 253 -4.86 -8.61 -19.78
CA ALA A 253 -4.96 -7.61 -18.72
C ALA A 253 -5.89 -6.46 -19.15
N ILE A 254 -7.03 -6.31 -18.49
CA ILE A 254 -7.94 -5.19 -18.69
C ILE A 254 -8.03 -4.34 -17.42
N CYS A 255 -8.01 -3.02 -17.57
CA CYS A 255 -8.25 -2.11 -16.45
C CYS A 255 -9.75 -1.86 -16.31
N SER A 256 -10.33 -2.15 -15.16
CA SER A 256 -11.74 -1.86 -14.91
C SER A 256 -12.05 -1.75 -13.41
N PHE A 257 -13.26 -1.30 -13.09
CA PHE A 257 -13.69 -1.02 -11.72
C PHE A 257 -14.09 -2.28 -10.96
N GLY A 258 -13.56 -2.47 -9.76
CA GLY A 258 -14.08 -3.45 -8.81
C GLY A 258 -14.58 -2.78 -7.54
N VAL A 259 -15.54 -3.42 -6.89
CA VAL A 259 -16.02 -3.05 -5.57
C VAL A 259 -15.02 -3.53 -4.52
N SER A 260 -14.62 -2.62 -3.65
CA SER A 260 -13.74 -2.87 -2.53
C SER A 260 -14.46 -2.49 -1.24
N ARG A 261 -14.92 -3.50 -0.49
CA ARG A 261 -15.48 -3.31 0.86
C ARG A 261 -14.39 -2.87 1.84
N PRO A 262 -14.67 -2.08 2.88
CA PRO A 262 -13.69 -1.67 3.88
C PRO A 262 -12.92 -2.87 4.47
N LYS A 263 -11.62 -2.68 4.73
CA LYS A 263 -10.78 -3.72 5.35
C LYS A 263 -11.06 -3.90 6.84
N THR A 264 -11.63 -2.88 7.47
CA THR A 264 -11.83 -2.77 8.91
C THR A 264 -13.22 -2.18 9.16
N GLU A 265 -13.80 -2.48 10.33
CA GLU A 265 -15.07 -1.89 10.77
C GLU A 265 -15.01 -0.36 10.78
N ALA A 266 -13.87 0.23 11.13
CA ALA A 266 -13.65 1.68 11.11
C ALA A 266 -13.86 2.33 9.73
N GLY A 267 -13.81 1.56 8.64
CA GLY A 267 -14.11 2.09 7.31
C GLY A 267 -15.60 2.08 6.96
N ILE A 268 -16.44 1.36 7.72
CA ILE A 268 -17.90 1.41 7.63
C ILE A 268 -18.38 2.51 8.58
N ARG A 269 -19.02 3.55 8.04
CA ARG A 269 -19.43 4.70 8.85
C ARG A 269 -20.63 5.42 8.26
N ILE A 270 -21.37 6.09 9.13
CA ILE A 270 -22.45 7.00 8.74
C ILE A 270 -21.94 8.44 8.90
N ILE A 271 -22.05 9.23 7.84
CA ILE A 271 -21.67 10.64 7.82
C ILE A 271 -22.95 11.49 7.83
N PRO A 272 -23.17 12.34 8.84
CA PRO A 272 -24.22 13.36 8.80
C PRO A 272 -23.98 14.34 7.65
N MET A 273 -25.02 14.66 6.89
CA MET A 273 -24.95 15.56 5.74
C MET A 273 -25.03 17.02 6.15
N MET A 274 -24.12 17.82 5.61
CA MET A 274 -24.27 19.27 5.60
C MET A 274 -25.35 19.67 4.59
N ASN A 275 -26.03 20.80 4.81
CA ASN A 275 -27.04 21.30 3.87
C ASN A 275 -26.47 21.50 2.46
N SER A 276 -25.24 21.99 2.34
CA SER A 276 -24.56 22.15 1.05
C SER A 276 -24.33 20.84 0.30
N VAL A 277 -24.13 19.73 1.02
CA VAL A 277 -24.02 18.38 0.43
C VAL A 277 -25.40 17.88 0.01
N LYS A 278 -26.44 18.14 0.82
CA LYS A 278 -27.83 17.80 0.48
C LYS A 278 -28.28 18.52 -0.79
N GLU A 279 -27.98 19.82 -0.91
CA GLU A 279 -28.22 20.62 -2.12
C GLU A 279 -27.48 20.07 -3.34
N ALA A 280 -26.20 19.70 -3.18
CA ALA A 280 -25.42 19.06 -4.24
C ALA A 280 -26.06 17.76 -4.74
N LEU A 281 -26.50 16.90 -3.82
CA LEU A 281 -27.19 15.66 -4.19
C LEU A 281 -28.56 15.92 -4.83
N GLN A 282 -29.29 16.93 -4.37
CA GLN A 282 -30.57 17.30 -4.98
C GLN A 282 -30.39 17.80 -6.43
N MET A 283 -29.37 18.63 -6.69
CA MET A 283 -29.02 19.07 -8.05
C MET A 283 -28.71 17.87 -8.96
N GLU A 284 -27.89 16.93 -8.47
CA GLU A 284 -27.53 15.72 -9.23
C GLU A 284 -28.75 14.82 -9.49
N TRP A 285 -29.67 14.70 -8.52
CA TRP A 285 -30.91 13.96 -8.70
C TRP A 285 -31.78 14.56 -9.81
N GLU A 286 -31.97 15.88 -9.80
CA GLU A 286 -32.77 16.62 -10.78
C GLU A 286 -32.18 16.48 -12.20
N ASP A 287 -30.86 16.63 -12.33
CA ASP A 287 -30.16 16.42 -13.60
C ASP A 287 -30.35 14.98 -14.11
N GLN A 288 -30.30 13.99 -13.23
CA GLN A 288 -30.49 12.58 -13.61
C GLN A 288 -31.92 12.23 -13.98
N GLN A 289 -32.93 12.94 -13.45
CA GLN A 289 -34.31 12.80 -13.90
C GLN A 289 -34.48 13.26 -15.35
N ILE A 290 -33.73 14.29 -15.77
CA ILE A 290 -33.81 14.86 -17.12
C ILE A 290 -32.94 14.06 -18.11
N TYR A 291 -31.69 13.80 -17.75
CA TYR A 291 -30.67 13.23 -18.65
C TYR A 291 -30.50 11.72 -18.50
N GLY A 292 -31.10 11.13 -17.47
CA GLY A 292 -31.06 9.70 -17.17
C GLY A 292 -30.05 9.33 -16.07
N PHE A 293 -30.35 8.24 -15.37
CA PHE A 293 -29.54 7.70 -14.30
C PHE A 293 -28.35 6.88 -14.82
N ASN A 294 -27.33 6.73 -13.97
CA ASN A 294 -26.22 5.80 -14.19
C ASN A 294 -26.74 4.36 -14.38
N LYS A 295 -26.26 3.69 -15.44
CA LYS A 295 -26.66 2.31 -15.80
C LYS A 295 -25.56 1.27 -15.52
N THR A 296 -24.43 1.69 -14.97
CA THR A 296 -23.28 0.82 -14.75
C THR A 296 -23.58 -0.18 -13.65
N VAL A 297 -23.25 -1.46 -13.89
CA VAL A 297 -23.28 -2.51 -12.88
C VAL A 297 -21.85 -2.99 -12.63
N ILE A 298 -21.39 -2.90 -11.38
CA ILE A 298 -20.03 -3.27 -10.97
C ILE A 298 -20.13 -4.26 -9.81
N ASP A 299 -19.65 -5.49 -10.01
CA ASP A 299 -19.70 -6.57 -9.02
C ASP A 299 -21.09 -6.74 -8.36
N GLY A 300 -22.15 -6.58 -9.17
CA GLY A 300 -23.55 -6.69 -8.73
C GLY A 300 -24.16 -5.42 -8.10
N MET A 301 -23.39 -4.34 -7.96
CA MET A 301 -23.85 -3.05 -7.45
C MET A 301 -24.20 -2.10 -8.60
N SER A 302 -25.30 -1.36 -8.47
CA SER A 302 -25.83 -0.40 -9.45
C SER A 302 -26.43 0.83 -8.77
N GLY A 303 -26.81 1.85 -9.55
CA GLY A 303 -27.44 3.07 -8.99
C GLY A 303 -26.44 4.06 -8.42
N PHE A 304 -25.22 4.09 -8.99
CA PHE A 304 -24.18 5.06 -8.64
C PHE A 304 -24.64 6.48 -8.89
N ILE A 305 -24.33 7.39 -7.95
CA ILE A 305 -24.74 8.79 -8.03
C ILE A 305 -23.93 9.50 -9.10
N PHE A 306 -22.61 9.59 -8.96
CA PHE A 306 -21.82 10.45 -9.85
C PHE A 306 -21.36 9.73 -11.12
N MET A 307 -21.73 10.28 -12.27
CA MET A 307 -21.40 9.71 -13.58
C MET A 307 -20.70 10.71 -14.52
N ASN A 308 -19.94 10.17 -15.45
CA ASN A 308 -19.33 10.93 -16.53
C ASN A 308 -20.32 11.09 -17.69
N ARG A 309 -19.95 11.92 -18.68
CA ARG A 309 -20.76 12.22 -19.89
C ARG A 309 -21.20 11.01 -20.73
N PHE A 310 -20.65 9.82 -20.49
CA PHE A 310 -21.02 8.58 -21.18
C PHE A 310 -21.97 7.71 -20.35
N GLY A 311 -22.40 8.17 -19.17
CA GLY A 311 -23.28 7.42 -18.27
C GLY A 311 -22.55 6.39 -17.39
N ASP A 312 -21.21 6.42 -17.38
CA ASP A 312 -20.36 5.54 -16.57
C ASP A 312 -19.81 6.25 -15.32
N VAL A 313 -19.42 5.50 -14.29
CA VAL A 313 -18.75 6.08 -13.11
C VAL A 313 -17.45 6.81 -13.47
N HIS A 314 -17.08 7.82 -12.68
CA HIS A 314 -15.83 8.56 -12.91
C HIS A 314 -14.58 7.71 -12.67
N LYS A 315 -13.55 7.90 -13.49
CA LYS A 315 -12.19 7.38 -13.18
C LYS A 315 -11.49 8.33 -12.22
N PRO A 316 -10.86 7.87 -11.13
CA PRO A 316 -10.14 8.75 -10.20
C PRO A 316 -9.10 9.67 -10.88
N GLY A 317 -8.40 9.15 -11.89
CA GLY A 317 -7.46 9.95 -12.68
C GLY A 317 -8.13 11.01 -13.56
N ALA A 318 -9.38 10.82 -13.97
CA ALA A 318 -10.13 11.86 -14.69
C ALA A 318 -10.47 13.03 -13.77
N VAL A 319 -10.87 12.76 -12.53
CA VAL A 319 -11.17 13.80 -11.53
C VAL A 319 -9.93 14.65 -11.25
N ASN A 320 -8.77 14.03 -11.00
CA ASN A 320 -7.54 14.80 -10.75
C ASN A 320 -7.11 15.63 -11.97
N ARG A 321 -7.33 15.15 -13.21
CA ARG A 321 -7.06 15.95 -14.41
C ARG A 321 -7.97 17.17 -14.51
N VAL A 322 -9.24 17.04 -14.11
CA VAL A 322 -10.18 18.16 -14.06
C VAL A 322 -9.80 19.16 -12.98
N LEU A 323 -9.40 18.70 -11.79
CA LEU A 323 -8.87 19.59 -10.74
C LEU A 323 -7.67 20.41 -11.23
N GLY A 324 -6.72 19.77 -11.93
CA GLY A 324 -5.58 20.48 -12.54
C GLY A 324 -6.03 21.54 -13.54
N ARG A 325 -6.93 21.20 -14.47
CA ARG A 325 -7.46 22.16 -15.46
C ARG A 325 -8.19 23.34 -14.82
N ILE A 326 -9.01 23.09 -13.80
CA ILE A 326 -9.72 24.15 -13.07
C ILE A 326 -8.72 25.07 -12.37
N THR A 327 -7.70 24.48 -11.73
CA THR A 327 -6.64 25.22 -11.02
C THR A 327 -5.86 26.10 -11.99
N ASP A 328 -5.42 25.54 -13.12
CA ASP A 328 -4.64 26.26 -14.13
C ASP A 328 -5.46 27.41 -14.75
N ALA A 329 -6.74 27.16 -15.07
CA ALA A 329 -7.64 28.15 -15.65
C ALA A 329 -7.97 29.28 -14.67
N TYR A 330 -8.27 28.93 -13.41
CA TYR A 330 -8.51 29.92 -12.37
C TYR A 330 -7.29 30.81 -12.13
N ASN A 331 -6.10 30.21 -11.96
CA ASN A 331 -4.88 30.97 -11.70
C ASN A 331 -4.55 31.95 -12.84
N ALA A 332 -4.70 31.52 -14.09
CA ALA A 332 -4.47 32.39 -15.24
C ALA A 332 -5.43 33.59 -15.29
N GLU A 333 -6.70 33.40 -14.93
CA GLU A 333 -7.67 34.50 -14.85
C GLU A 333 -7.43 35.40 -13.64
N GLU A 334 -7.15 34.80 -12.48
CA GLU A 334 -6.91 35.47 -11.21
C GLU A 334 -5.70 36.40 -11.27
N GLU A 335 -4.60 35.99 -11.93
CA GLU A 335 -3.43 36.86 -12.14
C GLU A 335 -3.80 38.13 -12.91
N VAL A 336 -4.64 38.00 -13.95
CA VAL A 336 -5.08 39.13 -14.77
C VAL A 336 -6.05 40.02 -13.99
N GLU A 337 -7.01 39.44 -13.27
CA GLU A 337 -7.99 40.18 -12.47
C GLU A 337 -7.34 40.91 -11.29
N ALA A 338 -6.41 40.26 -10.59
CA ALA A 338 -5.67 40.83 -9.47
C ALA A 338 -4.79 42.01 -9.93
N ALA A 339 -4.10 41.87 -11.06
CA ALA A 339 -3.32 42.95 -11.66
C ALA A 339 -4.20 44.15 -12.05
N LYS A 340 -5.37 43.91 -12.66
CA LYS A 340 -6.34 44.99 -12.99
C LYS A 340 -6.87 45.69 -11.75
N ALA A 341 -7.06 44.96 -10.66
CA ALA A 341 -7.56 45.48 -9.39
C ALA A 341 -6.46 46.00 -8.44
N ASN A 342 -5.19 45.95 -8.86
CA ASN A 342 -4.01 46.32 -8.06
C ASN A 342 -3.99 45.66 -6.67
N ARG A 343 -4.27 44.35 -6.63
CA ARG A 343 -4.22 43.50 -5.43
C ARG A 343 -3.33 42.29 -5.67
N GLU A 344 -2.90 41.64 -4.59
CA GLU A 344 -2.22 40.34 -4.69
C GLU A 344 -3.20 39.24 -5.18
N PRO A 345 -2.76 38.33 -6.07
CA PRO A 345 -3.59 37.24 -6.56
C PRO A 345 -3.73 36.13 -5.50
N ILE A 346 -4.93 35.60 -5.35
CA ILE A 346 -5.19 34.45 -4.48
C ILE A 346 -5.03 33.18 -5.31
N LEU A 347 -3.81 32.68 -5.45
CA LEU A 347 -3.56 31.51 -6.30
C LEU A 347 -3.96 30.19 -5.62
N LEU A 348 -4.53 29.30 -6.42
CA LEU A 348 -4.77 27.91 -6.03
C LEU A 348 -3.49 27.08 -6.20
N PRO A 349 -3.05 26.33 -5.19
CA PRO A 349 -1.92 25.42 -5.33
C PRO A 349 -2.30 24.24 -6.22
N HIS A 350 -1.33 23.52 -6.77
CA HIS A 350 -1.65 22.26 -7.43
C HIS A 350 -2.10 21.21 -6.39
N PHE A 351 -3.38 20.82 -6.43
CA PHE A 351 -3.95 19.87 -5.49
C PHE A 351 -4.68 18.70 -6.18
N SER A 352 -5.11 17.73 -5.38
CA SER A 352 -5.76 16.50 -5.85
C SER A 352 -6.95 16.14 -4.97
N CYS A 353 -7.71 15.11 -5.32
CA CYS A 353 -8.86 14.66 -4.51
C CYS A 353 -8.48 14.34 -3.04
N HIS A 354 -7.24 13.89 -2.80
CA HIS A 354 -6.77 13.62 -1.45
C HIS A 354 -6.53 14.92 -0.65
N HIS A 355 -6.21 16.02 -1.32
CA HIS A 355 -6.10 17.32 -0.69
C HIS A 355 -7.48 17.85 -0.32
N LEU A 356 -8.53 17.64 -1.13
CA LEU A 356 -9.91 18.00 -0.74
C LEU A 356 -10.35 17.31 0.55
N ARG A 357 -10.03 16.01 0.68
CA ARG A 357 -10.25 15.27 1.93
C ARG A 357 -9.40 15.82 3.09
N HIS A 358 -8.15 16.18 2.83
CA HIS A 358 -7.28 16.79 3.84
C HIS A 358 -7.83 18.14 4.31
N THR A 359 -8.32 18.95 3.38
CA THR A 359 -8.99 20.22 3.63
C THR A 359 -10.21 20.05 4.51
N PHE A 360 -11.10 19.10 4.19
CA PHE A 360 -12.24 18.77 5.06
C PHE A 360 -11.78 18.37 6.47
N CYS A 361 -10.80 17.47 6.57
CA CYS A 361 -10.25 17.06 7.87
C CYS A 361 -9.69 18.24 8.66
N SER A 362 -9.01 19.16 7.99
CA SER A 362 -8.43 20.35 8.62
C SER A 362 -9.53 21.28 9.13
N ARG A 363 -10.56 21.56 8.32
CA ARG A 363 -11.73 22.35 8.76
C ARG A 363 -12.46 21.68 9.93
N LEU A 364 -12.54 20.35 9.92
CA LEU A 364 -13.16 19.59 11.01
C LEU A 364 -12.32 19.70 12.29
N CYS A 365 -10.99 19.53 12.21
CA CYS A 365 -10.06 19.71 13.34
C CYS A 365 -10.09 21.14 13.91
N GLU A 366 -10.40 22.15 13.09
CA GLU A 366 -10.51 23.52 13.57
C GLU A 366 -11.74 23.79 14.42
N ASN A 367 -12.81 23.01 14.22
CA ASN A 367 -14.14 23.21 14.81
C ASN A 367 -14.52 22.11 15.82
N GLU A 368 -13.82 20.98 15.81
CA GLU A 368 -14.05 19.84 16.71
C GLU A 368 -12.76 19.51 17.47
N THR A 369 -12.88 19.30 18.78
CA THR A 369 -11.75 18.96 19.67
C THR A 369 -11.71 17.48 19.99
N ASN A 370 -12.83 16.76 19.84
CA ASN A 370 -12.89 15.33 20.06
C ASN A 370 -12.29 14.55 18.89
N LEU A 371 -11.02 14.17 19.03
CA LEU A 371 -10.28 13.38 18.03
C LEU A 371 -10.99 12.06 17.66
N LYS A 372 -11.81 11.47 18.54
CA LYS A 372 -12.53 10.22 18.23
C LYS A 372 -13.70 10.46 17.28
N VAL A 373 -14.38 11.60 17.41
CA VAL A 373 -15.42 12.03 16.46
C VAL A 373 -14.79 12.24 15.09
N ILE A 374 -13.69 12.99 15.04
CA ILE A 374 -12.93 13.25 13.79
C ILE A 374 -12.46 11.93 13.17
N GLN A 375 -11.84 11.05 13.95
CA GLN A 375 -11.39 9.73 13.48
C GLN A 375 -12.54 8.92 12.87
N THR A 376 -13.70 8.93 13.51
CA THR A 376 -14.90 8.20 13.07
C THR A 376 -15.43 8.76 11.77
N ILE A 377 -15.63 10.09 11.67
CA ILE A 377 -16.10 10.76 10.45
C ILE A 377 -15.13 10.54 9.28
N MET A 378 -13.82 10.62 9.55
CA MET A 378 -12.80 10.37 8.54
C MET A 378 -12.69 8.88 8.18
N GLY A 379 -13.05 7.96 9.08
CA GLY A 379 -12.82 6.53 8.89
C GLY A 379 -11.32 6.20 8.83
N HIS A 380 -10.54 6.74 9.78
CA HIS A 380 -9.12 6.43 9.95
C HIS A 380 -8.96 5.22 10.89
N ALA A 381 -8.26 4.18 10.41
CA ALA A 381 -7.99 2.99 11.23
C ALA A 381 -7.05 3.29 12.41
N SER A 382 -6.01 4.10 12.17
CA SER A 382 -5.11 4.60 13.22
C SER A 382 -5.49 6.02 13.61
N ILE A 383 -5.44 6.32 14.92
CA ILE A 383 -5.64 7.67 15.44
C ILE A 383 -4.46 8.60 15.10
N GLU A 384 -3.26 8.04 14.90
CA GLU A 384 -2.04 8.79 14.55
C GLU A 384 -2.25 9.64 13.30
N THR A 385 -2.94 9.10 12.28
CA THR A 385 -3.24 9.85 11.05
C THR A 385 -4.10 11.08 11.32
N THR A 386 -5.03 11.01 12.26
CA THR A 386 -5.85 12.16 12.66
C THR A 386 -5.00 13.15 13.49
N MET A 387 -4.16 12.63 14.38
CA MET A 387 -3.29 13.43 15.23
C MET A 387 -2.25 14.22 14.43
N ASP A 388 -1.66 13.63 13.39
CA ASP A 388 -0.71 14.31 12.51
C ASP A 388 -1.35 15.54 11.85
N ILE A 389 -2.59 15.42 11.35
CA ILE A 389 -3.33 16.52 10.72
C ILE A 389 -3.73 17.55 11.78
N TYR A 390 -4.21 17.10 12.94
CA TYR A 390 -4.57 17.97 14.05
C TYR A 390 -3.37 18.81 14.51
N ALA A 391 -2.20 18.20 14.64
CA ALA A 391 -0.97 18.89 15.03
C ALA A 391 -0.54 19.95 14.01
N GLU A 392 -0.70 19.69 12.70
CA GLU A 392 -0.45 20.69 11.66
C GLU A 392 -1.38 21.91 11.81
N VAL A 393 -2.67 21.68 12.03
CA VAL A 393 -3.68 22.74 12.15
C VAL A 393 -3.55 23.52 13.47
N CYS A 394 -3.26 22.84 14.57
CA CYS A 394 -3.16 23.44 15.90
C CYS A 394 -1.80 24.08 16.18
N GLY A 395 -0.78 23.84 15.34
CA GLY A 395 0.52 24.51 15.46
C GLY A 395 0.39 26.03 15.50
N ASP A 396 -0.53 26.58 14.71
CA ASP A 396 -0.83 28.02 14.67
C ASP A 396 -1.80 28.48 15.78
N LYS A 397 -2.46 27.55 16.48
CA LYS A 397 -3.47 27.82 17.53
C LYS A 397 -2.96 27.66 18.96
N LEU A 398 -1.65 27.45 19.14
CA LEU A 398 -1.04 27.30 20.47
C LEU A 398 -1.30 28.52 21.36
N GLU A 399 -1.11 29.73 20.81
CA GLU A 399 -1.36 30.98 21.54
C GLU A 399 -2.85 31.21 21.82
N ASP A 400 -3.72 30.95 20.83
CA ASP A 400 -5.18 31.10 21.00
C ASP A 400 -5.75 30.12 22.03
N SER A 401 -5.22 28.89 22.07
CA SER A 401 -5.64 27.88 23.05
C SER A 401 -5.21 28.26 24.46
N MET A 402 -4.04 28.89 24.61
CA MET A 402 -3.58 29.41 25.91
C MET A 402 -4.40 30.62 26.35
N LYS A 403 -4.74 31.55 25.45
CA LYS A 403 -5.64 32.68 25.75
C LYS A 403 -7.03 32.20 26.16
N LEU A 404 -7.60 31.24 25.43
CA LEU A 404 -8.93 30.70 25.75
C LEU A 404 -8.93 29.91 27.07
N LEU A 405 -7.78 29.35 27.46
CA LEU A 405 -7.60 28.70 28.75
C LEU A 405 -7.49 29.74 29.87
N GLU A 406 -6.74 30.82 29.66
CA GLU A 406 -6.67 31.98 30.56
C GLU A 406 -8.06 32.59 30.79
N ASP A 407 -8.83 32.84 29.72
CA ASP A 407 -10.20 33.36 29.79
C ASP A 407 -11.17 32.44 30.55
N LYS A 408 -10.93 31.13 30.55
CA LYS A 408 -11.78 30.12 31.22
C LYS A 408 -11.30 29.76 32.62
N LEU A 409 -10.03 29.96 32.92
CA LEU A 409 -9.45 29.79 34.24
C LEU A 409 -9.54 31.12 34.97
N ASP A 410 -10.74 31.46 35.43
CA ASP A 410 -10.98 32.56 36.38
C ASP A 410 -10.50 32.16 37.79
N ILE A 411 -9.22 31.78 37.89
CA ILE A 411 -8.55 31.26 39.09
C ILE A 411 -7.26 32.06 39.39
N PHE A 412 -6.88 33.01 38.53
CA PHE A 412 -5.72 33.89 38.71
C PHE A 412 -6.10 35.36 38.70
#